data_AF-A0A2B2LDC8-F1
#
_entry.id   AF-A0A2B2LDC8-F1
#
_cell.length_a   1.000
_cell.length_b   1.000
_cell.length_c   1.000
_cell.angle_alpha   90.00
_cell.angle_beta   90.00
_cell.angle_gamma   90.00
#
_symmetry.space_group_name_H-M   'P 1'
#
loop_
_entity.id
_entity.type
_entity.pdbx_description
1 polymer ?
#
loop_
_entity_poly.entity_id
_entity_poly.type
_entity_poly.pdbx_seq_one_letter_code
_entity_poly.pdbx_strand_id
1 'polypeptide(L)'
;NANDEEALPLPQALDKLRAEAKAMFDVQHVDQPLATYNIKFQELSQTEEYKDFAVMQRVYMGDTVTVQHLDEGIDVKAKVVSYKYDPLNQEYTDITIGNYKESFTDVANKLDRMQENIDGLESSMLDKAKQTATDLINSGFGGYVRVYPDKILIMDTNKEATAQKVWQWNINGLGYSETGINGPYGLAMTMDGSIVADYITTGLLSASLIRAGVAKGNNITIDFDAGSVSFQKGTISNSAGTFEINVQDGSIKSSSSNGGFNLKNGIMTLFGNAGAEYGKIQYDWTNGGASLLGKNRWNVSSYNANFGFGTRKNIGTGMYGTDAFSYLFGQDQLMISAGDTYSMDGLTFIPRIYFFNDRIDLFGKNINVNADFRVIGAKNAVHVARNGVVATPAYETAESYLGDIGTGTTSVESECIVHIDEIFTDIANTRIEYQVFVSPYCDSNIWISERKEKYFIVKSSKPLSEFAWEIKAKRIGYEKDRLNVQEDIDNEGIKRLYCPSIANFELPKDEWSVENIED
;
A
#
# COMPACT_ATOMS: atom_id res chain seq x y z
N ASN A 1 -18.98 -12.64 24.07
CA ASN A 1 -18.43 -11.28 24.28
C ASN A 1 -18.73 -10.88 25.71
N ALA A 2 -17.81 -10.21 26.42
CA ALA A 2 -18.03 -9.79 27.82
C ALA A 2 -19.04 -8.62 27.99
N ASN A 3 -19.62 -8.14 26.88
CA ASN A 3 -20.57 -7.02 26.82
C ASN A 3 -21.95 -7.45 26.27
N ASP A 4 -22.32 -8.72 26.44
CA ASP A 4 -23.66 -9.20 26.08
C ASP A 4 -24.57 -9.09 27.30
N GLU A 5 -25.76 -8.48 27.18
CA GLU A 5 -26.70 -8.24 28.30
C GLU A 5 -27.20 -9.56 28.94
N GLU A 6 -27.06 -10.69 28.24
CA GLU A 6 -27.39 -12.03 28.74
C GLU A 6 -26.15 -12.84 29.20
N ALA A 7 -24.94 -12.26 29.20
CA ALA A 7 -23.73 -12.99 29.59
C ALA A 7 -23.66 -13.24 31.10
N LEU A 8 -23.59 -14.53 31.48
CA LEU A 8 -23.36 -14.92 32.88
C LEU A 8 -21.99 -14.39 33.37
N PRO A 9 -21.92 -13.75 34.55
CA PRO A 9 -20.66 -13.31 35.15
C PRO A 9 -19.65 -14.47 35.27
N LEU A 10 -18.36 -14.19 35.08
CA LEU A 10 -17.28 -15.20 35.05
C LEU A 10 -17.33 -16.23 36.20
N PRO A 11 -17.60 -15.86 37.47
CA PRO A 11 -17.74 -16.85 38.55
C PRO A 11 -18.93 -17.80 38.36
N GLN A 12 -20.09 -17.27 37.95
CA GLN A 12 -21.30 -18.07 37.71
C GLN A 12 -21.16 -18.97 36.48
N ALA A 13 -20.43 -18.51 35.45
CA ALA A 13 -20.11 -19.32 34.29
C ALA A 13 -19.19 -20.51 34.65
N LEU A 14 -18.20 -20.31 35.53
CA LEU A 14 -17.33 -21.38 36.01
C LEU A 14 -18.07 -22.39 36.89
N ASP A 15 -18.97 -21.94 37.76
CA ASP A 15 -19.79 -22.82 38.58
C ASP A 15 -20.76 -23.65 37.74
N LYS A 16 -21.38 -23.01 36.73
CA LYS A 16 -22.24 -23.71 35.77
C LYS A 16 -21.44 -24.72 34.95
N LEU A 17 -20.23 -24.37 34.50
CA LEU A 17 -19.34 -25.28 33.78
C LEU A 17 -18.96 -26.50 34.63
N ARG A 18 -18.66 -26.31 35.92
CA ARG A 18 -18.34 -27.41 36.84
C ARG A 18 -19.57 -28.28 37.13
N ALA A 19 -20.74 -27.68 37.28
CA ALA A 19 -21.99 -28.40 37.48
C ALA A 19 -22.34 -29.26 36.26
N GLU A 20 -22.21 -28.71 35.05
CA GLU A 20 -22.43 -29.44 33.80
C GLU A 20 -21.39 -30.54 33.59
N ALA A 21 -20.10 -30.26 33.85
CA ALA A 21 -19.05 -31.27 33.78
C ALA A 21 -19.33 -32.43 34.75
N LYS A 22 -19.75 -32.14 35.99
CA LYS A 22 -20.15 -33.16 36.96
C LYS A 22 -21.39 -33.93 36.49
N ALA A 23 -22.37 -33.26 35.90
CA ALA A 23 -23.55 -33.93 35.34
C ALA A 23 -23.20 -34.86 34.18
N MET A 24 -22.17 -34.56 33.37
CA MET A 24 -21.69 -35.47 32.33
C MET A 24 -21.14 -36.79 32.93
N PHE A 25 -20.46 -36.75 34.07
CA PHE A 25 -20.00 -37.96 34.76
C PHE A 25 -21.15 -38.69 35.47
N ASP A 26 -21.95 -37.96 36.26
CA ASP A 26 -22.95 -38.56 37.16
C ASP A 26 -24.22 -39.04 36.42
N VAL A 27 -24.62 -38.39 35.32
CA VAL A 27 -25.86 -38.68 34.58
C VAL A 27 -25.60 -39.33 33.24
N GLN A 28 -24.58 -38.83 32.51
CA GLN A 28 -24.26 -39.34 31.17
C GLN A 28 -23.21 -40.47 31.22
N HIS A 29 -22.59 -40.72 32.37
CA HIS A 29 -21.60 -41.79 32.59
C HIS A 29 -20.51 -41.83 31.52
N VAL A 30 -20.00 -40.66 31.11
CA VAL A 30 -18.99 -40.50 30.05
C VAL A 30 -17.64 -41.14 30.38
N ASP A 31 -17.42 -41.49 31.65
CA ASP A 31 -16.26 -42.19 32.20
C ASP A 31 -16.38 -43.73 32.15
N GLN A 32 -17.57 -44.27 31.87
CA GLN A 32 -17.77 -45.71 31.78
C GLN A 32 -17.56 -46.21 30.34
N PRO A 33 -16.96 -47.40 30.14
CA PRO A 33 -16.73 -47.94 28.80
C PRO A 33 -18.06 -48.26 28.10
N LEU A 34 -18.17 -47.79 26.86
CA LEU A 34 -19.27 -48.14 25.95
C LEU A 34 -18.96 -49.51 25.35
N ALA A 35 -19.80 -50.50 25.63
CA ALA A 35 -19.51 -51.88 25.26
C ALA A 35 -20.77 -52.63 24.80
N THR A 36 -20.56 -53.52 23.83
CA THR A 36 -21.55 -54.50 23.39
C THR A 36 -20.97 -55.90 23.62
N TYR A 37 -21.65 -56.70 24.43
CA TYR A 37 -21.26 -58.06 24.76
C TYR A 37 -22.18 -59.05 24.05
N ASN A 38 -21.58 -60.01 23.35
CA ASN A 38 -22.28 -61.16 22.79
C ASN A 38 -21.97 -62.38 23.64
N ILE A 39 -22.97 -62.83 24.40
CA ILE A 39 -22.85 -63.95 25.33
C ILE A 39 -23.51 -65.15 24.69
N LYS A 40 -22.74 -66.23 24.52
CA LYS A 40 -23.26 -67.55 24.14
C LYS A 40 -23.46 -68.34 25.41
N PHE A 41 -24.70 -68.75 25.66
CA PHE A 41 -25.01 -69.55 26.82
C PHE A 41 -24.72 -71.02 26.52
N GLN A 42 -24.04 -71.68 27.46
CA GLN A 42 -23.90 -73.12 27.53
C GLN A 42 -24.43 -73.54 28.90
N GLU A 43 -25.21 -74.62 28.98
CA GLU A 43 -25.94 -75.02 30.20
C GLU A 43 -24.96 -75.38 31.33
N LEU A 44 -24.67 -74.43 32.21
CA LEU A 44 -23.77 -74.59 33.36
C LEU A 44 -24.49 -74.47 34.73
N SER A 45 -25.80 -74.15 34.72
CA SER A 45 -26.61 -73.97 35.93
C SER A 45 -26.77 -75.23 36.79
N GLN A 46 -26.45 -76.40 36.25
CA GLN A 46 -26.49 -77.67 36.98
C GLN A 46 -25.18 -77.99 37.71
N THR A 47 -24.16 -77.13 37.62
CA THR A 47 -22.89 -77.28 38.33
C THR A 47 -22.91 -76.53 39.66
N GLU A 48 -22.20 -77.05 40.67
CA GLU A 48 -22.27 -76.53 42.04
C GLU A 48 -21.66 -75.11 42.18
N GLU A 49 -20.73 -74.74 41.31
CA GLU A 49 -20.07 -73.42 41.27
C GLU A 49 -20.95 -72.29 40.73
N TYR A 50 -22.07 -72.58 40.05
CA TYR A 50 -22.89 -71.57 39.35
C TYR A 50 -24.33 -71.47 39.87
N LYS A 51 -24.63 -72.05 41.05
CA LYS A 51 -25.98 -72.05 41.67
C LYS A 51 -26.58 -70.63 41.84
N ASP A 52 -25.74 -69.63 42.09
CA ASP A 52 -26.19 -68.25 42.34
C ASP A 52 -26.53 -67.46 41.05
N PHE A 53 -26.18 -67.98 39.87
CA PHE A 53 -26.43 -67.34 38.57
C PHE A 53 -27.64 -67.91 37.81
N ALA A 54 -28.39 -68.83 38.44
CA ALA A 54 -29.59 -69.44 37.85
C ALA A 54 -30.66 -68.41 37.40
N VAL A 55 -30.68 -67.21 38.00
CA VAL A 55 -31.61 -66.13 37.62
C VAL A 55 -31.30 -65.55 36.23
N MET A 56 -30.06 -65.69 35.74
CA MET A 56 -29.63 -65.21 34.42
C MET A 56 -30.19 -66.04 33.27
N GLN A 57 -30.92 -67.13 33.56
CA GLN A 57 -31.67 -67.91 32.57
C GLN A 57 -33.07 -67.32 32.26
N ARG A 58 -33.48 -66.25 32.95
CA ARG A 58 -34.79 -65.60 32.78
C ARG A 58 -34.64 -64.10 32.56
N VAL A 59 -33.76 -63.70 31.65
CA VAL A 59 -33.58 -62.30 31.28
C VAL A 59 -34.47 -61.98 30.08
N TYR A 60 -35.20 -60.87 30.15
CA TYR A 60 -36.09 -60.41 29.09
C TYR A 60 -35.51 -59.20 28.35
N MET A 61 -36.04 -58.92 27.17
CA MET A 61 -35.68 -57.74 26.39
C MET A 61 -35.87 -56.46 27.21
N GLY A 62 -34.82 -55.63 27.31
CA GLY A 62 -34.82 -54.39 28.07
C GLY A 62 -34.40 -54.49 29.54
N ASP A 63 -34.23 -55.70 30.08
CA ASP A 63 -33.67 -55.89 31.43
C ASP A 63 -32.24 -55.35 31.50
N THR A 64 -31.87 -54.81 32.67
CA THR A 64 -30.52 -54.28 32.93
C THR A 64 -29.71 -55.33 33.68
N VAL A 65 -28.58 -55.73 33.11
CA VAL A 65 -27.62 -56.63 33.75
C VAL A 65 -26.30 -55.89 34.02
N THR A 66 -25.58 -56.32 35.05
CA THR A 66 -24.24 -55.81 35.34
C THR A 66 -23.21 -56.82 34.83
N VAL A 67 -22.33 -56.39 33.93
CA VAL A 67 -21.19 -57.17 33.46
C VAL A 67 -19.98 -56.77 34.30
N GLN A 68 -19.45 -57.72 35.08
CA GLN A 68 -18.31 -57.48 35.96
C GLN A 68 -17.02 -57.91 35.26
N HIS A 69 -16.12 -56.95 35.04
CA HIS A 69 -14.77 -57.17 34.53
C HIS A 69 -13.83 -57.32 35.74
N LEU A 70 -13.66 -58.56 36.21
CA LEU A 70 -12.97 -58.85 37.47
C LEU A 70 -11.47 -58.52 37.43
N ASP A 71 -10.84 -58.64 36.27
CA ASP A 71 -9.41 -58.35 36.09
C ASP A 71 -9.14 -56.83 36.04
N GLU A 72 -10.08 -56.05 35.51
CA GLU A 72 -10.01 -54.60 35.39
C GLU A 72 -10.68 -53.86 36.57
N GLY A 73 -11.45 -54.56 37.41
CA GLY A 73 -12.18 -54.00 38.56
C GLY A 73 -13.33 -53.07 38.18
N ILE A 74 -13.96 -53.27 37.01
CA ILE A 74 -14.99 -52.37 36.45
C ILE A 74 -16.33 -53.12 36.31
N ASP A 75 -17.40 -52.53 36.83
CA ASP A 75 -18.76 -53.03 36.69
C ASP A 75 -19.54 -52.19 35.65
N VAL A 76 -19.94 -52.81 34.54
CA VAL A 76 -20.65 -52.14 33.43
C VAL A 76 -22.13 -52.53 33.46
N LYS A 77 -23.02 -51.56 33.69
CA LYS A 77 -24.48 -51.78 33.57
C LYS A 77 -24.92 -51.67 32.12
N ALA A 78 -25.49 -52.74 31.56
CA ALA A 78 -25.90 -52.82 30.16
C ALA A 78 -27.31 -53.44 30.03
N LYS A 79 -28.06 -53.07 28.99
CA LYS A 79 -29.41 -53.60 28.75
C LYS A 79 -29.40 -54.72 27.72
N VAL A 80 -30.30 -55.69 27.85
CA VAL A 80 -30.50 -56.70 26.80
C VAL A 80 -31.13 -56.06 25.57
N VAL A 81 -30.43 -56.16 24.43
CA VAL A 81 -30.80 -55.52 23.15
C VAL A 81 -31.36 -56.53 22.14
N SER A 82 -30.93 -57.79 22.21
CA SER A 82 -31.50 -58.87 21.40
C SER A 82 -31.13 -60.23 21.97
N TYR A 83 -31.93 -61.25 21.68
CA TYR A 83 -31.63 -62.63 22.04
C TYR A 83 -32.08 -63.59 20.93
N LYS A 84 -31.49 -64.79 20.92
CA LYS A 84 -32.00 -65.97 20.21
C LYS A 84 -32.38 -67.03 21.23
N TYR A 85 -33.57 -67.58 21.08
CA TYR A 85 -34.14 -68.55 22.02
C TYR A 85 -34.52 -69.82 21.27
N ASP A 86 -34.08 -70.97 21.77
CA ASP A 86 -34.47 -72.28 21.28
C ASP A 86 -35.71 -72.78 22.05
N PRO A 87 -36.89 -72.79 21.43
CA PRO A 87 -38.13 -73.19 22.10
C PRO A 87 -38.23 -74.69 22.37
N LEU A 88 -37.44 -75.54 21.71
CA LEU A 88 -37.45 -77.00 21.94
C LEU A 88 -36.73 -77.37 23.24
N ASN A 89 -35.58 -76.74 23.50
CA ASN A 89 -34.77 -76.96 24.70
C ASN A 89 -35.05 -75.94 25.81
N GLN A 90 -35.93 -74.96 25.55
CA GLN A 90 -36.33 -73.88 26.46
C GLN A 90 -35.15 -73.05 27.00
N GLU A 91 -34.18 -72.73 26.13
CA GLU A 91 -32.96 -72.01 26.52
C GLU A 91 -32.60 -70.87 25.56
N TYR A 92 -31.89 -69.87 26.08
CA TYR A 92 -31.28 -68.83 25.25
C TYR A 92 -29.95 -69.34 24.69
N THR A 93 -29.73 -69.18 23.39
CA THR A 93 -28.50 -69.62 22.71
C THR A 93 -27.51 -68.47 22.50
N ASP A 94 -28.03 -67.27 22.21
CA ASP A 94 -27.25 -66.05 22.08
C ASP A 94 -28.00 -64.89 22.77
N ILE A 95 -27.30 -64.10 23.58
CA ILE A 95 -27.82 -62.85 24.15
C ILE A 95 -26.84 -61.72 23.83
N THR A 96 -27.35 -60.63 23.24
CA THR A 96 -26.60 -59.40 23.00
C THR A 96 -27.03 -58.34 24.01
N ILE A 97 -26.05 -57.82 24.75
CA ILE A 97 -26.24 -56.86 25.82
C ILE A 97 -25.38 -55.65 25.54
N GLY A 98 -25.96 -54.45 25.61
CA GLY A 98 -25.25 -53.21 25.33
C GLY A 98 -25.75 -52.05 26.17
N ASN A 99 -24.84 -51.18 26.59
CA ASN A 99 -25.14 -49.87 27.18
C ASN A 99 -25.06 -48.73 26.15
N TYR A 100 -24.74 -49.08 24.90
CA TYR A 100 -24.53 -48.14 23.81
C TYR A 100 -25.05 -48.71 22.50
N LYS A 101 -25.91 -47.93 21.84
CA LYS A 101 -26.25 -48.12 20.44
C LYS A 101 -26.10 -46.75 19.79
N GLU A 102 -25.01 -46.51 19.07
CA GLU A 102 -25.00 -45.41 18.10
C GLU A 102 -26.10 -45.71 17.10
N SER A 103 -27.21 -44.97 17.19
CA SER A 103 -28.03 -44.83 16.01
C SER A 103 -27.20 -43.99 15.04
N PHE A 104 -26.86 -44.56 13.89
CA PHE A 104 -26.22 -43.85 12.78
C PHE A 104 -27.00 -42.57 12.41
N THR A 105 -28.29 -42.50 12.78
CA THR A 105 -29.12 -41.29 12.66
C THR A 105 -28.68 -40.13 13.54
N ASP A 106 -28.12 -40.36 14.73
CA ASP A 106 -27.82 -39.28 15.68
C ASP A 106 -26.51 -38.56 15.35
N VAL A 107 -25.56 -39.27 14.74
CA VAL A 107 -24.31 -38.69 14.20
C VAL A 107 -24.57 -38.01 12.85
N ALA A 108 -25.41 -38.60 11.99
CA ALA A 108 -25.85 -37.96 10.74
C ALA A 108 -26.64 -36.67 11.02
N ASN A 109 -27.59 -36.69 11.97
CA ASN A 109 -28.34 -35.50 12.36
C ASN A 109 -27.47 -34.39 12.99
N LYS A 110 -26.33 -34.72 13.60
CA LYS A 110 -25.39 -33.74 14.15
C LYS A 110 -24.44 -33.17 13.08
N LEU A 111 -24.04 -33.99 12.10
CA LEU A 111 -23.22 -33.58 10.96
C LEU A 111 -24.01 -32.74 9.95
N ASP A 112 -25.24 -33.14 9.60
CA ASP A 112 -26.13 -32.38 8.71
C ASP A 112 -26.45 -31.00 9.31
N ARG A 113 -26.75 -30.94 10.62
CA ARG A 113 -27.00 -29.66 11.32
C ARG A 113 -25.78 -28.75 11.43
N MET A 114 -24.56 -29.27 11.31
CA MET A 114 -23.34 -28.45 11.31
C MET A 114 -22.95 -27.98 9.91
N GLN A 115 -23.27 -28.75 8.87
CA GLN A 115 -23.00 -28.39 7.48
C GLN A 115 -24.07 -27.45 6.87
N GLU A 116 -25.31 -27.48 7.37
CA GLU A 116 -26.40 -26.59 6.93
C GLU A 116 -26.33 -25.14 7.46
N ASN A 117 -25.46 -24.84 8.42
CA ASN A 117 -25.45 -23.53 9.10
C ASN A 117 -24.81 -22.38 8.30
N ILE A 118 -24.36 -22.60 7.05
CA ILE A 118 -23.76 -21.53 6.23
C ILE A 118 -24.59 -21.23 4.97
N ASP A 119 -25.37 -22.18 4.44
CA ASP A 119 -26.23 -21.97 3.25
C ASP A 119 -27.75 -22.09 3.52
N GLY A 120 -28.18 -22.53 4.71
CA GLY A 120 -29.59 -22.92 5.00
C GLY A 120 -30.45 -21.93 5.80
N LEU A 121 -29.99 -20.70 6.04
CA LEU A 121 -30.76 -19.74 6.85
C LEU A 121 -32.04 -19.26 6.13
N GLU A 122 -31.99 -19.04 4.82
CA GLU A 122 -33.17 -18.65 4.02
C GLU A 122 -34.16 -19.80 3.82
N SER A 123 -33.70 -21.05 3.62
CA SER A 123 -34.58 -22.22 3.51
C SER A 123 -35.33 -22.46 4.82
N SER A 124 -34.68 -22.30 5.98
CA SER A 124 -35.34 -22.52 7.28
C SER A 124 -36.48 -21.53 7.59
N MET A 125 -36.36 -20.26 7.21
CA MET A 125 -37.41 -19.26 7.48
C MET A 125 -38.61 -19.46 6.56
N LEU A 126 -38.36 -19.71 5.27
CA LEU A 126 -39.41 -19.99 4.31
C LEU A 126 -40.13 -21.31 4.64
N ASP A 127 -39.40 -22.34 5.03
CA ASP A 127 -39.98 -23.63 5.41
C ASP A 127 -40.75 -23.55 6.72
N LYS A 128 -40.28 -22.77 7.71
CA LYS A 128 -41.08 -22.43 8.90
C LYS A 128 -42.36 -21.68 8.53
N ALA A 129 -42.31 -20.74 7.59
CA ALA A 129 -43.50 -20.02 7.15
C ALA A 129 -44.51 -20.97 6.46
N LYS A 130 -44.03 -21.89 5.60
CA LYS A 130 -44.87 -22.94 4.99
C LYS A 130 -45.50 -23.85 6.04
N GLN A 131 -44.72 -24.28 7.03
CA GLN A 131 -45.21 -25.13 8.11
C GLN A 131 -46.26 -24.39 8.95
N THR A 132 -45.98 -23.15 9.35
CA THR A 132 -46.92 -22.30 10.09
C THR A 132 -48.22 -22.10 9.31
N ALA A 133 -48.14 -21.83 8.01
CA ALA A 133 -49.33 -21.70 7.15
C ALA A 133 -50.11 -23.02 7.06
N THR A 134 -49.40 -24.15 6.90
CA THR A 134 -50.00 -25.50 6.83
C THR A 134 -50.72 -25.86 8.14
N ASP A 135 -50.07 -25.65 9.29
CA ASP A 135 -50.63 -25.91 10.60
C ASP A 135 -51.83 -25.01 10.90
N LEU A 136 -51.73 -23.71 10.56
CA LEU A 136 -52.83 -22.77 10.71
C LEU A 136 -54.05 -23.20 9.91
N ILE A 137 -53.87 -23.53 8.63
CA ILE A 137 -54.95 -24.00 7.76
C ILE A 137 -55.56 -25.31 8.29
N ASN A 138 -54.72 -26.28 8.70
CA ASN A 138 -55.16 -27.56 9.23
C ASN A 138 -55.76 -27.48 10.64
N SER A 139 -55.57 -26.38 11.36
CA SER A 139 -56.25 -26.13 12.66
C SER A 139 -57.62 -25.46 12.51
N GLY A 140 -57.95 -24.94 11.32
CA GLY A 140 -59.13 -24.12 11.05
C GLY A 140 -60.47 -24.85 10.97
N PHE A 141 -60.59 -26.05 11.52
CA PHE A 141 -61.85 -26.82 11.51
C PHE A 141 -62.90 -26.14 12.43
N GLY A 142 -64.16 -26.11 11.98
CA GLY A 142 -65.29 -25.53 12.73
C GLY A 142 -65.93 -24.27 12.14
N GLY A 143 -65.46 -23.78 10.99
CA GLY A 143 -66.08 -22.67 10.26
C GLY A 143 -67.38 -23.04 9.53
N TYR A 144 -68.14 -22.03 9.13
CA TYR A 144 -69.41 -22.16 8.41
C TYR A 144 -69.28 -21.72 6.96
N VAL A 145 -69.56 -22.64 6.03
CA VAL A 145 -69.51 -22.37 4.58
C VAL A 145 -70.90 -22.06 4.05
N ARG A 146 -71.04 -20.96 3.30
CA ARG A 146 -72.24 -20.64 2.53
C ARG A 146 -71.86 -20.41 1.06
N VAL A 147 -72.61 -21.03 0.17
CA VAL A 147 -72.42 -20.91 -1.27
C VAL A 147 -73.63 -20.20 -1.87
N TYR A 148 -73.36 -19.12 -2.59
CA TYR A 148 -74.32 -18.37 -3.39
C TYR A 148 -73.96 -18.50 -4.87
N PRO A 149 -74.89 -18.19 -5.81
CA PRO A 149 -74.56 -18.16 -7.23
C PRO A 149 -73.40 -17.22 -7.59
N ASP A 150 -73.15 -16.18 -6.80
CA ASP A 150 -72.19 -15.10 -7.07
C ASP A 150 -70.99 -15.04 -6.11
N LYS A 151 -71.03 -15.75 -4.97
CA LYS A 151 -69.96 -15.74 -3.97
C LYS A 151 -69.92 -16.98 -3.08
N ILE A 152 -68.76 -17.23 -2.47
CA ILE A 152 -68.56 -18.19 -1.40
C ILE A 152 -68.15 -17.43 -0.14
N LEU A 153 -68.74 -17.78 1.01
CA LEU A 153 -68.38 -17.27 2.33
C LEU A 153 -67.93 -18.40 3.25
N ILE A 154 -66.81 -18.22 3.93
CA ILE A 154 -66.35 -19.08 5.04
C ILE A 154 -66.27 -18.19 6.28
N MET A 155 -67.03 -18.49 7.32
CA MET A 155 -67.25 -17.60 8.46
C MET A 155 -66.99 -18.29 9.80
N ASP A 156 -66.68 -17.51 10.84
CA ASP A 156 -66.56 -17.97 12.24
C ASP A 156 -67.90 -18.23 12.93
N THR A 157 -69.01 -17.67 12.43
CA THR A 157 -70.36 -17.92 12.95
C THR A 157 -71.33 -18.33 11.84
N ASN A 158 -72.42 -19.01 12.19
CA ASN A 158 -73.40 -19.49 11.22
C ASN A 158 -74.30 -18.38 10.66
N LYS A 159 -74.18 -17.13 11.13
CA LYS A 159 -74.98 -15.98 10.70
C LYS A 159 -74.08 -14.87 10.17
N GLU A 160 -74.37 -14.42 8.97
CA GLU A 160 -73.60 -13.36 8.28
C GLU A 160 -73.54 -12.05 9.08
N ALA A 161 -74.62 -11.67 9.76
CA ALA A 161 -74.68 -10.44 10.56
C ALA A 161 -73.79 -10.45 11.81
N THR A 162 -73.38 -11.64 12.29
CA THR A 162 -72.53 -11.79 13.48
C THR A 162 -71.13 -12.29 13.15
N ALA A 163 -70.84 -12.56 11.87
CA ALA A 163 -69.55 -13.04 11.45
C ALA A 163 -68.50 -11.92 11.52
N GLN A 164 -67.36 -12.18 12.14
CA GLN A 164 -66.24 -11.24 12.23
C GLN A 164 -65.08 -11.71 11.36
N LYS A 165 -64.73 -12.99 11.42
CA LYS A 165 -63.67 -13.58 10.59
C LYS A 165 -64.30 -14.22 9.36
N VAL A 166 -64.04 -13.66 8.19
CA VAL A 166 -64.69 -14.05 6.93
C VAL A 166 -63.69 -14.18 5.80
N TRP A 167 -63.69 -15.34 5.15
CA TRP A 167 -63.17 -15.46 3.78
C TRP A 167 -64.31 -15.30 2.78
N GLN A 168 -64.14 -14.42 1.79
CA GLN A 168 -65.10 -14.22 0.70
C GLN A 168 -64.42 -14.38 -0.66
N TRP A 169 -65.02 -15.18 -1.54
CA TRP A 169 -64.53 -15.42 -2.90
C TRP A 169 -65.65 -15.12 -3.92
N ASN A 170 -65.38 -14.33 -4.95
CA ASN A 170 -66.29 -14.03 -6.06
C ASN A 170 -65.51 -13.70 -7.35
N ILE A 171 -66.20 -13.27 -8.41
CA ILE A 171 -65.57 -12.95 -9.71
C ILE A 171 -64.50 -11.84 -9.64
N ASN A 172 -64.58 -10.96 -8.63
CA ASN A 172 -63.65 -9.85 -8.48
C ASN A 172 -62.40 -10.22 -7.67
N GLY A 173 -62.40 -11.37 -6.98
CA GLY A 173 -61.25 -11.82 -6.18
C GLY A 173 -61.60 -12.70 -4.99
N LEU A 174 -60.58 -12.91 -4.16
CA LEU A 174 -60.67 -13.62 -2.89
C LEU A 174 -59.99 -12.83 -1.78
N GLY A 175 -60.54 -12.87 -0.57
CA GLY A 175 -59.91 -12.18 0.55
C GLY A 175 -60.41 -12.61 1.92
N TYR A 176 -59.65 -12.22 2.94
CA TYR A 176 -59.95 -12.38 4.36
C TYR A 176 -60.22 -11.03 5.01
N SER A 177 -61.30 -10.95 5.79
CA SER A 177 -61.60 -9.82 6.68
C SER A 177 -61.76 -10.30 8.12
N GLU A 178 -61.19 -9.54 9.06
CA GLU A 178 -61.36 -9.75 10.50
C GLU A 178 -62.50 -8.92 11.11
N THR A 179 -63.21 -8.14 10.30
CA THR A 179 -64.30 -7.24 10.73
C THR A 179 -65.66 -7.56 10.08
N GLY A 180 -65.77 -8.73 9.44
CA GLY A 180 -66.99 -9.25 8.83
C GLY A 180 -67.08 -9.05 7.32
N ILE A 181 -68.20 -9.45 6.73
CA ILE A 181 -68.41 -9.54 5.26
C ILE A 181 -68.26 -8.19 4.55
N ASN A 182 -68.71 -7.12 5.20
CA ASN A 182 -68.66 -5.75 4.68
C ASN A 182 -67.42 -4.97 5.18
N GLY A 183 -66.51 -5.64 5.87
CA GLY A 183 -65.26 -5.06 6.35
C GLY A 183 -64.21 -4.91 5.25
N PRO A 184 -63.17 -4.08 5.46
CA PRO A 184 -62.00 -4.09 4.58
C PRO A 184 -61.34 -5.46 4.57
N TYR A 185 -60.82 -5.85 3.40
CA TYR A 185 -60.08 -7.09 3.21
C TYR A 185 -58.59 -6.79 3.24
N GLY A 186 -57.96 -6.97 4.42
CA GLY A 186 -56.53 -6.70 4.63
C GLY A 186 -55.60 -7.72 3.96
N LEU A 187 -56.13 -8.91 3.66
CA LEU A 187 -55.48 -9.90 2.81
C LEU A 187 -56.39 -10.22 1.62
N ALA A 188 -55.97 -9.88 0.40
CA ALA A 188 -56.78 -10.11 -0.79
C ALA A 188 -55.96 -10.32 -2.06
N MET A 189 -56.52 -11.06 -3.01
CA MET A 189 -56.08 -11.13 -4.41
C MET A 189 -57.26 -10.76 -5.31
N THR A 190 -57.09 -9.75 -6.14
CA THR A 190 -58.17 -9.16 -6.95
C THR A 190 -57.96 -9.34 -8.45
N MET A 191 -59.05 -9.24 -9.23
CA MET A 191 -59.05 -9.50 -10.67
C MET A 191 -58.21 -8.54 -11.52
N ASP A 192 -57.80 -7.40 -10.95
CA ASP A 192 -56.88 -6.43 -11.55
C ASP A 192 -55.40 -6.84 -11.40
N GLY A 193 -55.13 -7.96 -10.72
CA GLY A 193 -53.78 -8.48 -10.45
C GLY A 193 -53.15 -7.94 -9.17
N SER A 194 -53.87 -7.13 -8.39
CA SER A 194 -53.38 -6.61 -7.11
C SER A 194 -53.38 -7.68 -6.02
N ILE A 195 -52.36 -7.64 -5.17
CA ILE A 195 -52.28 -8.41 -3.93
C ILE A 195 -52.19 -7.39 -2.79
N VAL A 196 -53.13 -7.46 -1.85
CA VAL A 196 -53.14 -6.65 -0.63
C VAL A 196 -52.67 -7.53 0.52
N ALA A 197 -51.57 -7.16 1.18
CA ALA A 197 -51.02 -7.86 2.34
C ALA A 197 -50.04 -6.94 3.10
N ASP A 198 -49.99 -7.07 4.43
CA ASP A 198 -48.98 -6.39 5.26
C ASP A 198 -47.63 -7.13 5.27
N TYR A 199 -47.67 -8.46 5.12
CA TYR A 199 -46.49 -9.33 5.15
C TYR A 199 -46.53 -10.33 4.01
N ILE A 200 -45.46 -10.37 3.21
CA ILE A 200 -45.26 -11.37 2.16
C ILE A 200 -43.92 -12.07 2.43
N THR A 201 -43.99 -13.29 2.93
CA THR A 201 -42.80 -14.15 3.05
C THR A 201 -42.57 -14.87 1.72
N THR A 202 -41.44 -14.59 1.08
CA THR A 202 -41.03 -15.21 -0.18
C THR A 202 -39.57 -15.64 -0.10
N GLY A 203 -39.18 -16.66 -0.87
CA GLY A 203 -37.77 -17.05 -1.02
C GLY A 203 -37.06 -16.15 -2.03
N LEU A 204 -37.56 -16.12 -3.27
CA LEU A 204 -37.04 -15.27 -4.34
C LEU A 204 -38.16 -14.39 -4.90
N LEU A 205 -37.97 -13.07 -4.87
CA LEU A 205 -38.84 -12.11 -5.55
C LEU A 205 -38.19 -11.66 -6.86
N SER A 206 -38.64 -12.19 -7.98
CA SER A 206 -38.22 -11.73 -9.31
C SER A 206 -39.17 -10.66 -9.81
N ALA A 207 -38.68 -9.42 -9.98
CA ALA A 207 -39.47 -8.29 -10.46
C ALA A 207 -38.61 -7.38 -11.36
N SER A 208 -39.18 -6.92 -12.48
CA SER A 208 -38.51 -5.94 -13.34
C SER A 208 -38.52 -4.52 -12.76
N LEU A 209 -39.49 -4.21 -11.89
CA LEU A 209 -39.63 -2.93 -11.21
C LEU A 209 -40.14 -3.16 -9.78
N ILE A 210 -39.47 -2.55 -8.82
CA ILE A 210 -39.92 -2.47 -7.43
C ILE A 210 -40.16 -1.00 -7.10
N ARG A 211 -41.37 -0.66 -6.69
CA ARG A 211 -41.73 0.64 -6.11
C ARG A 211 -42.03 0.40 -4.64
N ALA A 212 -41.11 0.78 -3.77
CA ALA A 212 -41.17 0.55 -2.34
C ALA A 212 -40.77 1.83 -1.60
N GLY A 213 -41.05 1.94 -0.30
CA GLY A 213 -40.49 2.99 0.55
C GLY A 213 -39.07 2.64 0.99
N VAL A 214 -38.94 1.64 1.87
CA VAL A 214 -37.64 1.20 2.42
C VAL A 214 -37.45 -0.31 2.26
N ALA A 215 -36.36 -0.72 1.62
CA ALA A 215 -35.87 -2.10 1.64
C ALA A 215 -34.73 -2.23 2.66
N LYS A 216 -34.92 -3.04 3.69
CA LYS A 216 -34.00 -3.17 4.82
C LYS A 216 -33.54 -4.61 5.01
N GLY A 217 -32.23 -4.81 4.94
CA GLY A 217 -31.56 -6.00 5.44
C GLY A 217 -30.77 -5.69 6.73
N ASN A 218 -30.07 -6.69 7.25
CA ASN A 218 -29.30 -6.54 8.50
C ASN A 218 -28.16 -5.50 8.40
N ASN A 219 -27.53 -5.38 7.24
CA ASN A 219 -26.36 -4.50 7.04
C ASN A 219 -26.55 -3.46 5.92
N ILE A 220 -27.67 -3.50 5.19
CA ILE A 220 -27.97 -2.62 4.08
C ILE A 220 -29.39 -2.08 4.21
N THR A 221 -29.57 -0.78 3.98
CA THR A 221 -30.88 -0.15 3.86
C THR A 221 -30.90 0.67 2.57
N ILE A 222 -31.91 0.47 1.73
CA ILE A 222 -32.19 1.27 0.54
C ILE A 222 -33.49 2.00 0.82
N ASP A 223 -33.42 3.32 0.90
CA ASP A 223 -34.57 4.19 1.05
C ASP A 223 -34.84 4.87 -0.31
N PHE A 224 -35.90 4.42 -0.98
CA PHE A 224 -36.26 4.88 -2.31
C PHE A 224 -36.97 6.24 -2.27
N ASP A 225 -37.60 6.59 -1.15
CA ASP A 225 -38.26 7.88 -0.97
C ASP A 225 -37.25 9.00 -0.67
N ALA A 226 -36.23 8.69 0.14
CA ALA A 226 -35.13 9.61 0.44
C ALA A 226 -34.00 9.60 -0.60
N GLY A 227 -33.97 8.61 -1.50
CA GLY A 227 -32.90 8.44 -2.50
C GLY A 227 -31.55 8.06 -1.88
N SER A 228 -31.54 7.29 -0.79
CA SER A 228 -30.33 6.98 -0.03
C SER A 228 -30.05 5.48 0.08
N VAL A 229 -28.77 5.12 0.18
CA VAL A 229 -28.30 3.77 0.45
C VAL A 229 -27.35 3.81 1.65
N SER A 230 -27.73 3.14 2.74
CA SER A 230 -26.89 2.97 3.93
C SER A 230 -26.36 1.55 3.95
N PHE A 231 -25.06 1.38 3.70
CA PHE A 231 -24.36 0.10 3.83
C PHE A 231 -23.44 0.18 5.04
N GLN A 232 -23.70 -0.60 6.08
CA GLN A 232 -23.01 -0.47 7.37
C GLN A 232 -21.89 -1.50 7.54
N LYS A 233 -22.02 -2.66 6.87
CA LYS A 233 -21.07 -3.76 6.99
C LYS A 233 -21.09 -4.63 5.73
N GLY A 234 -19.90 -4.99 5.26
CA GLY A 234 -19.69 -5.84 4.10
C GLY A 234 -18.78 -5.18 3.07
N THR A 235 -18.71 -5.80 1.89
CA THR A 235 -17.86 -5.37 0.78
C THR A 235 -18.68 -5.14 -0.48
N ILE A 236 -18.29 -4.15 -1.26
CA ILE A 236 -18.68 -4.02 -2.67
C ILE A 236 -17.47 -4.46 -3.48
N SER A 237 -17.54 -5.64 -4.10
CA SER A 237 -16.42 -6.24 -4.82
C SER A 237 -16.85 -6.79 -6.17
N ASN A 238 -15.91 -6.84 -7.12
CA ASN A 238 -16.12 -7.57 -8.36
C ASN A 238 -15.80 -9.07 -8.19
N SER A 239 -16.31 -9.89 -9.10
CA SER A 239 -16.06 -11.35 -9.09
C SER A 239 -14.59 -11.71 -9.34
N ALA A 240 -13.82 -10.84 -9.99
CA ALA A 240 -12.41 -11.04 -10.28
C ALA A 240 -11.50 -10.79 -9.06
N GLY A 241 -12.01 -10.23 -7.96
CA GLY A 241 -11.21 -9.89 -6.78
C GLY A 241 -10.19 -8.77 -7.02
N THR A 242 -10.33 -8.00 -8.10
CA THR A 242 -9.41 -6.91 -8.46
C THR A 242 -9.87 -5.54 -7.96
N PHE A 243 -11.07 -5.46 -7.40
CA PHE A 243 -11.62 -4.25 -6.80
C PHE A 243 -12.51 -4.58 -5.59
N GLU A 244 -12.33 -3.84 -4.50
CA GLU A 244 -13.09 -3.99 -3.25
C GLU A 244 -13.26 -2.62 -2.56
N ILE A 245 -14.48 -2.30 -2.15
CA ILE A 245 -14.78 -1.30 -1.12
C ILE A 245 -15.21 -2.05 0.13
N ASN A 246 -14.43 -1.97 1.19
CA ASN A 246 -14.77 -2.55 2.48
C ASN A 246 -15.26 -1.46 3.43
N VAL A 247 -16.56 -1.46 3.70
CA VAL A 247 -17.19 -0.38 4.47
C VAL A 247 -16.84 -0.46 5.95
N GLN A 248 -16.69 -1.67 6.48
CA GLN A 248 -16.30 -1.85 7.88
C GLN A 248 -14.84 -1.45 8.12
N ASP A 249 -13.96 -1.71 7.16
CA ASP A 249 -12.54 -1.34 7.24
C ASP A 249 -12.28 0.13 6.84
N GLY A 250 -13.26 0.78 6.21
CA GLY A 250 -13.10 2.12 5.62
C GLY A 250 -12.05 2.15 4.51
N SER A 251 -11.96 1.08 3.71
CA SER A 251 -10.90 0.92 2.71
C SER A 251 -11.43 0.74 1.28
N ILE A 252 -10.67 1.23 0.31
CA ILE A 252 -10.90 0.98 -1.12
C ILE A 252 -9.62 0.40 -1.70
N LYS A 253 -9.73 -0.77 -2.34
CA LYS A 253 -8.60 -1.51 -2.90
C LYS A 253 -8.83 -1.79 -4.36
N SER A 254 -7.78 -1.69 -5.15
CA SER A 254 -7.72 -2.29 -6.48
C SER A 254 -6.37 -2.94 -6.70
N SER A 255 -6.36 -4.14 -7.26
CA SER A 255 -5.14 -4.93 -7.45
C SER A 255 -5.17 -5.76 -8.73
N SER A 256 -4.00 -5.94 -9.30
CA SER A 256 -3.71 -6.84 -10.43
C SER A 256 -2.39 -7.59 -10.17
N SER A 257 -2.00 -8.48 -11.09
CA SER A 257 -0.67 -9.13 -11.06
C SER A 257 0.50 -8.14 -11.12
N ASN A 258 0.27 -6.93 -11.64
CA ASN A 258 1.30 -5.89 -11.77
C ASN A 258 1.34 -4.94 -10.57
N GLY A 259 0.45 -5.10 -9.59
CA GLY A 259 0.29 -4.20 -8.46
C GLY A 259 -1.06 -3.51 -8.42
N GLY A 260 -1.17 -2.46 -7.60
CA GLY A 260 -2.42 -1.78 -7.30
C GLY A 260 -2.30 -0.71 -6.23
N PHE A 261 -3.44 -0.36 -5.63
CA PHE A 261 -3.53 0.58 -4.53
C PHE A 261 -4.46 0.10 -3.42
N ASN A 262 -4.20 0.59 -2.21
CA ASN A 262 -5.08 0.48 -1.05
C ASN A 262 -5.23 1.87 -0.41
N LEU A 263 -6.43 2.43 -0.48
CA LEU A 263 -6.80 3.68 0.18
C LEU A 263 -7.45 3.37 1.52
N LYS A 264 -6.84 3.83 2.61
CA LYS A 264 -7.35 3.65 3.98
C LYS A 264 -6.88 4.80 4.86
N ASN A 265 -7.76 5.32 5.72
CA ASN A 265 -7.45 6.40 6.67
C ASN A 265 -6.80 7.65 6.01
N GLY A 266 -7.25 8.02 4.80
CA GLY A 266 -6.70 9.16 4.04
C GLY A 266 -5.33 8.90 3.39
N ILE A 267 -4.83 7.67 3.43
CA ILE A 267 -3.55 7.26 2.84
C ILE A 267 -3.80 6.28 1.70
N MET A 268 -3.37 6.64 0.49
CA MET A 268 -3.33 5.72 -0.64
C MET A 268 -1.95 5.08 -0.72
N THR A 269 -1.85 3.79 -0.38
CA THR A 269 -0.63 3.01 -0.53
C THR A 269 -0.60 2.34 -1.89
N LEU A 270 0.46 2.57 -2.67
CA LEU A 270 0.73 1.95 -3.96
C LEU A 270 1.66 0.76 -3.77
N PHE A 271 1.31 -0.38 -4.34
CA PHE A 271 2.10 -1.60 -4.28
C PHE A 271 2.29 -2.22 -5.66
N GLY A 272 3.42 -2.89 -5.86
CA GLY A 272 3.74 -3.65 -7.07
C GLY A 272 3.38 -5.13 -6.94
N ASN A 273 3.95 -5.94 -7.83
CA ASN A 273 3.82 -7.40 -7.81
C ASN A 273 4.24 -7.97 -6.44
N ALA A 274 3.56 -9.03 -5.99
CA ALA A 274 3.72 -9.67 -4.68
C ALA A 274 3.47 -8.77 -3.45
N GLY A 275 2.79 -7.63 -3.62
CA GLY A 275 2.43 -6.74 -2.51
C GLY A 275 3.58 -5.86 -2.01
N ALA A 276 4.68 -5.77 -2.76
CA ALA A 276 5.78 -4.88 -2.41
C ALA A 276 5.31 -3.41 -2.44
N GLU A 277 5.46 -2.68 -1.34
CA GLU A 277 5.10 -1.25 -1.27
C GLU A 277 6.07 -0.39 -2.09
N TYR A 278 5.54 0.42 -3.00
CA TYR A 278 6.30 1.35 -3.85
C TYR A 278 6.25 2.77 -3.32
N GLY A 279 5.10 3.20 -2.79
CA GLY A 279 4.93 4.53 -2.22
C GLY A 279 3.54 4.79 -1.69
N LYS A 280 3.33 6.01 -1.20
CA LYS A 280 2.08 6.49 -0.63
C LYS A 280 1.76 7.89 -1.13
N ILE A 281 0.47 8.16 -1.32
CA ILE A 281 -0.09 9.51 -1.35
C ILE A 281 -0.79 9.70 -0.01
N GLN A 282 -0.34 10.67 0.78
CA GLN A 282 -0.83 10.87 2.14
C GLN A 282 -0.93 12.36 2.48
N TYR A 283 -1.89 12.71 3.32
CA TYR A 283 -1.90 13.99 4.02
C TYR A 283 -1.00 13.86 5.28
N ASP A 284 0.02 14.71 5.39
CA ASP A 284 0.87 14.77 6.57
C ASP A 284 0.29 15.78 7.58
N TRP A 285 -0.29 15.28 8.67
CA TRP A 285 -0.92 16.08 9.71
C TRP A 285 0.07 16.97 10.48
N THR A 286 1.36 16.62 10.42
CA THR A 286 2.43 17.34 11.12
C THR A 286 2.92 18.56 10.35
N ASN A 287 2.85 18.53 9.01
CA ASN A 287 3.40 19.57 8.14
C ASN A 287 2.37 20.26 7.23
N GLY A 288 1.09 19.85 7.30
CA GLY A 288 -0.03 20.52 6.62
C GLY A 288 0.08 20.48 5.10
N GLY A 289 -0.18 19.33 4.47
CA GLY A 289 -0.25 19.24 3.01
C GLY A 289 -0.36 17.83 2.45
N ALA A 290 -0.72 17.72 1.18
CA ALA A 290 -0.63 16.47 0.43
C ALA A 290 0.83 16.17 0.10
N SER A 291 1.29 14.95 0.39
CA SER A 291 2.65 14.50 0.15
C SER A 291 2.66 13.22 -0.70
N LEU A 292 3.68 13.11 -1.57
CA LEU A 292 4.02 11.88 -2.27
C LEU A 292 5.28 11.31 -1.62
N LEU A 293 5.16 10.14 -1.00
CA LEU A 293 6.26 9.48 -0.30
C LEU A 293 6.56 8.13 -0.96
N GLY A 294 7.69 8.02 -1.66
CA GLY A 294 8.15 6.74 -2.20
C GLY A 294 8.92 5.91 -1.18
N LYS A 295 8.67 4.60 -1.09
CA LYS A 295 9.51 3.63 -0.36
C LYS A 295 10.66 3.12 -1.24
N ASN A 296 10.39 2.90 -2.53
CA ASN A 296 11.37 2.47 -3.53
C ASN A 296 11.11 3.22 -4.84
N ARG A 297 11.89 4.28 -5.13
CA ARG A 297 11.80 5.11 -6.34
C ARG A 297 10.40 5.69 -6.60
N TRP A 298 10.20 6.97 -6.30
CA TRP A 298 9.04 7.71 -6.80
C TRP A 298 9.48 8.64 -7.93
N ASN A 299 8.61 8.85 -8.93
CA ASN A 299 8.83 9.78 -10.02
C ASN A 299 7.53 10.54 -10.29
N VAL A 300 7.61 11.87 -10.35
CA VAL A 300 6.56 12.71 -10.93
C VAL A 300 7.07 13.22 -12.27
N SER A 301 6.50 12.70 -13.36
CA SER A 301 6.79 13.12 -14.72
C SER A 301 5.56 13.06 -15.61
N SER A 302 5.59 13.80 -16.71
CA SER A 302 4.61 13.67 -17.78
C SER A 302 4.84 12.38 -18.57
N TYR A 303 3.80 11.89 -19.25
CA TYR A 303 3.87 10.77 -20.18
C TYR A 303 5.00 10.98 -21.21
N ASN A 304 5.85 9.96 -21.44
CA ASN A 304 7.04 9.97 -22.32
C ASN A 304 8.23 10.87 -21.91
N ALA A 305 8.33 11.32 -20.66
CA ALA A 305 9.53 12.02 -20.22
C ALA A 305 10.73 11.06 -20.03
N ASN A 306 11.88 11.38 -20.64
CA ASN A 306 13.15 10.66 -20.41
C ASN A 306 13.71 10.89 -18.99
N PHE A 307 13.34 12.01 -18.37
CA PHE A 307 13.75 12.42 -17.04
C PHE A 307 12.53 12.96 -16.26
N GLY A 308 12.45 12.71 -14.96
CA GLY A 308 11.39 13.21 -14.08
C GLY A 308 11.94 13.56 -12.71
N PHE A 309 11.14 14.21 -11.86
CA PHE A 309 11.54 14.43 -10.48
C PHE A 309 11.40 13.12 -9.71
N GLY A 310 12.52 12.45 -9.42
CA GLY A 310 12.47 11.16 -8.75
C GLY A 310 13.73 10.81 -7.97
N THR A 311 13.52 10.18 -6.82
CA THR A 311 14.59 9.84 -5.89
C THR A 311 14.97 8.37 -6.04
N ARG A 312 16.27 8.05 -6.07
CA ARG A 312 16.74 6.65 -6.11
C ARG A 312 16.93 6.15 -4.67
N LYS A 313 16.77 4.83 -4.48
CA LYS A 313 16.88 4.12 -3.19
C LYS A 313 18.14 4.55 -2.43
N ASN A 314 17.96 5.34 -1.36
CA ASN A 314 18.80 5.53 -0.17
C ASN A 314 18.18 6.65 0.70
N ILE A 315 18.63 6.77 1.95
CA ILE A 315 18.05 7.65 2.98
C ILE A 315 18.02 9.11 2.47
N GLY A 316 16.87 9.80 2.59
CA GLY A 316 16.76 11.27 2.56
C GLY A 316 16.96 12.02 1.22
N THR A 317 16.04 11.93 0.26
CA THR A 317 15.96 12.90 -0.87
C THR A 317 14.51 13.34 -1.05
N GLY A 318 14.27 14.63 -1.33
CA GLY A 318 12.91 15.14 -1.51
C GLY A 318 12.84 16.63 -1.86
N MET A 319 11.61 17.11 -1.96
CA MET A 319 11.27 18.52 -2.01
C MET A 319 10.18 18.78 -0.98
N TYR A 320 10.33 19.82 -0.19
CA TYR A 320 9.25 20.33 0.67
C TYR A 320 9.34 21.86 0.72
N GLY A 321 8.22 22.50 1.03
CA GLY A 321 8.17 23.94 1.22
C GLY A 321 7.55 24.31 2.56
N THR A 322 7.98 25.43 3.11
CA THR A 322 7.45 26.03 4.36
C THR A 322 7.36 27.53 4.18
N ASP A 323 6.26 28.16 4.60
CA ASP A 323 5.96 29.61 4.67
C ASP A 323 6.22 30.48 3.41
N ALA A 324 7.41 30.43 2.81
CA ALA A 324 7.78 31.05 1.53
C ALA A 324 9.05 30.43 0.87
N PHE A 325 9.60 29.34 1.40
CA PHE A 325 10.82 28.69 0.92
C PHE A 325 10.53 27.30 0.36
N SER A 326 11.16 26.97 -0.77
CA SER A 326 11.15 25.63 -1.37
C SER A 326 12.53 25.01 -1.27
N TYR A 327 12.62 23.85 -0.65
CA TYR A 327 13.86 23.07 -0.54
C TYR A 327 13.90 21.97 -1.58
N LEU A 328 15.06 21.81 -2.20
CA LEU A 328 15.44 20.62 -2.96
C LEU A 328 16.70 20.05 -2.31
N PHE A 329 16.65 18.79 -1.85
CA PHE A 329 17.75 18.19 -1.09
C PHE A 329 17.97 16.72 -1.44
N GLY A 330 19.22 16.27 -1.29
CA GLY A 330 19.63 14.87 -1.33
C GLY A 330 20.73 14.62 -0.31
N GLN A 331 20.65 13.51 0.43
CA GLN A 331 21.56 13.20 1.53
C GLN A 331 23.00 12.89 1.08
N ASP A 332 23.18 12.28 -0.10
CA ASP A 332 24.49 11.90 -0.63
C ASP A 332 24.92 12.79 -1.82
N GLN A 333 23.99 13.02 -2.75
CA GLN A 333 24.21 13.85 -3.94
C GLN A 333 22.88 14.37 -4.47
N LEU A 334 22.90 15.57 -5.03
CA LEU A 334 21.79 16.16 -5.78
C LEU A 334 22.28 16.52 -7.19
N MET A 335 21.55 16.10 -8.22
CA MET A 335 21.85 16.40 -9.61
C MET A 335 20.70 17.15 -10.26
N ILE A 336 21.00 18.27 -10.90
CA ILE A 336 20.08 19.02 -11.77
C ILE A 336 20.63 18.92 -13.19
N SER A 337 19.87 18.39 -14.13
CA SER A 337 20.33 18.14 -15.50
C SER A 337 19.29 18.59 -16.50
N ALA A 338 19.73 19.10 -17.64
CA ALA A 338 18.85 19.52 -18.73
C ALA A 338 19.56 19.45 -20.08
N GLY A 339 18.78 19.31 -21.16
CA GLY A 339 19.26 19.34 -22.54
C GLY A 339 19.78 18.00 -23.07
N ASP A 340 20.30 18.04 -24.30
CA ASP A 340 20.82 16.89 -25.02
C ASP A 340 22.27 16.56 -24.61
N THR A 341 22.70 15.35 -24.96
CA THR A 341 24.10 14.96 -24.83
C THR A 341 24.99 15.77 -25.77
N TYR A 342 26.16 16.19 -25.29
CA TYR A 342 27.21 16.80 -26.11
C TYR A 342 28.53 16.03 -25.95
N SER A 343 29.43 16.15 -26.93
CA SER A 343 30.73 15.48 -26.89
C SER A 343 31.85 16.50 -26.67
N MET A 344 32.79 16.18 -25.79
CA MET A 344 34.08 16.88 -25.63
C MET A 344 35.19 15.83 -25.65
N ASP A 345 36.15 15.98 -26.56
CA ASP A 345 37.33 15.10 -26.71
C ASP A 345 37.01 13.59 -26.71
N GLY A 346 35.93 13.20 -27.41
CA GLY A 346 35.50 11.80 -27.54
C GLY A 346 34.69 11.25 -26.36
N LEU A 347 34.43 12.05 -25.33
CA LEU A 347 33.57 11.70 -24.19
C LEU A 347 32.21 12.38 -24.32
N THR A 348 31.14 11.62 -24.07
CA THR A 348 29.75 12.12 -24.10
C THR A 348 29.31 12.58 -22.71
N PHE A 349 28.82 13.81 -22.63
CA PHE A 349 28.36 14.47 -21.42
C PHE A 349 26.92 14.96 -21.56
N ILE A 350 26.28 15.26 -20.42
CA ILE A 350 24.98 15.93 -20.36
C ILE A 350 25.18 17.17 -19.48
N PRO A 351 24.64 18.35 -19.86
CA PRO A 351 24.71 19.54 -19.01
C PRO A 351 24.04 19.29 -17.67
N ARG A 352 24.77 19.53 -16.59
CA ARG A 352 24.30 19.26 -15.22
C ARG A 352 25.05 20.03 -14.14
N ILE A 353 24.36 20.25 -13.03
CA ILE A 353 24.91 20.74 -11.77
C ILE A 353 24.85 19.58 -10.77
N TYR A 354 25.98 19.24 -10.17
CA TYR A 354 26.03 18.33 -9.03
C TYR A 354 26.32 19.09 -7.75
N PHE A 355 25.56 18.77 -6.72
CA PHE A 355 25.85 19.11 -5.35
C PHE A 355 26.25 17.81 -4.65
N PHE A 356 27.52 17.74 -4.24
CA PHE A 356 28.05 16.70 -3.37
C PHE A 356 28.09 17.23 -1.93
N ASN A 357 28.45 16.36 -0.99
CA ASN A 357 28.58 16.74 0.41
C ASN A 357 29.66 17.81 0.66
N ASP A 358 30.65 17.93 -0.22
CA ASP A 358 31.83 18.79 -0.04
C ASP A 358 32.13 19.74 -1.21
N ARG A 359 31.41 19.64 -2.33
CA ARG A 359 31.66 20.46 -3.53
C ARG A 359 30.42 20.60 -4.41
N ILE A 360 30.49 21.58 -5.32
CA ILE A 360 29.53 21.77 -6.41
C ILE A 360 30.28 21.67 -7.73
N ASP A 361 29.89 20.72 -8.58
CA ASP A 361 30.48 20.54 -9.91
C ASP A 361 29.50 21.02 -10.99
N LEU A 362 29.96 21.92 -11.85
CA LEU A 362 29.21 22.46 -13.00
C LEU A 362 29.73 21.83 -14.30
N PHE A 363 28.87 21.08 -14.98
CA PHE A 363 29.18 20.45 -16.27
C PHE A 363 28.38 21.11 -17.39
N GLY A 364 29.09 21.60 -18.40
CA GLY A 364 28.52 22.17 -19.61
C GLY A 364 29.65 22.58 -20.55
N LYS A 365 29.35 22.73 -21.84
CA LYS A 365 30.31 23.29 -22.80
C LYS A 365 30.68 24.74 -22.44
N ASN A 366 29.72 25.49 -21.92
CA ASN A 366 29.87 26.88 -21.47
C ASN A 366 29.23 27.03 -20.08
N ILE A 367 29.96 27.65 -19.14
CA ILE A 367 29.46 28.02 -17.82
C ILE A 367 29.50 29.55 -17.73
N ASN A 368 28.35 30.19 -17.84
CA ASN A 368 28.23 31.64 -17.93
C ASN A 368 27.76 32.23 -16.59
N VAL A 369 28.51 33.20 -16.07
CA VAL A 369 28.10 34.05 -14.94
C VAL A 369 27.94 35.47 -15.47
N ASN A 370 26.70 35.90 -15.70
CA ASN A 370 26.39 37.16 -16.40
C ASN A 370 26.52 38.43 -15.54
N ALA A 371 27.04 38.31 -14.32
CA ALA A 371 27.20 39.40 -13.36
C ALA A 371 28.52 39.20 -12.58
N ASP A 372 28.70 39.91 -11.47
CA ASP A 372 29.89 39.76 -10.62
C ASP A 372 30.01 38.35 -10.04
N PHE A 373 31.13 37.67 -10.32
CA PHE A 373 31.51 36.43 -9.63
C PHE A 373 32.50 36.74 -8.51
N ARG A 374 32.03 36.68 -7.26
CA ARG A 374 32.86 36.89 -6.06
C ARG A 374 33.29 35.56 -5.48
N VAL A 375 34.60 35.38 -5.31
CA VAL A 375 35.20 34.19 -4.70
C VAL A 375 35.88 34.56 -3.39
N ILE A 376 35.57 33.85 -2.32
CA ILE A 376 36.30 33.92 -1.04
C ILE A 376 37.09 32.62 -0.92
N GLY A 377 38.41 32.71 -0.81
CA GLY A 377 39.34 31.57 -0.88
C GLY A 377 40.24 31.64 -2.11
N ALA A 378 40.58 30.50 -2.70
CA ALA A 378 41.44 30.43 -3.89
C ALA A 378 40.63 30.55 -5.19
N LYS A 379 41.13 31.36 -6.14
CA LYS A 379 40.68 31.42 -7.54
C LYS A 379 41.85 31.02 -8.44
N ASN A 380 42.01 29.71 -8.63
CA ASN A 380 43.11 29.14 -9.42
C ASN A 380 42.60 28.48 -10.70
N ALA A 381 43.34 28.65 -11.79
CA ALA A 381 43.20 27.81 -12.97
C ALA A 381 44.04 26.53 -12.79
N VAL A 382 43.53 25.39 -13.25
CA VAL A 382 44.22 24.09 -13.17
C VAL A 382 44.82 23.71 -14.53
N HIS A 383 46.04 23.17 -14.51
CA HIS A 383 46.85 22.88 -15.69
C HIS A 383 47.50 21.52 -15.54
N VAL A 384 47.63 20.78 -16.64
CA VAL A 384 48.36 19.51 -16.65
C VAL A 384 49.86 19.81 -16.76
N ALA A 385 50.66 19.17 -15.91
CA ALA A 385 52.12 19.22 -15.87
C ALA A 385 52.70 17.81 -15.73
N ARG A 386 54.02 17.64 -15.83
CA ARG A 386 54.67 16.31 -15.79
C ARG A 386 54.42 15.55 -14.48
N ASN A 387 54.15 16.27 -13.39
CA ASN A 387 53.93 15.70 -12.05
C ASN A 387 52.44 15.66 -11.66
N GLY A 388 51.51 15.83 -12.60
CA GLY A 388 50.07 15.80 -12.36
C GLY A 388 49.39 17.11 -12.73
N VAL A 389 48.46 17.58 -11.90
CA VAL A 389 47.73 18.83 -12.15
C VAL A 389 48.24 19.91 -11.19
N VAL A 390 48.62 21.07 -11.73
CA VAL A 390 49.08 22.23 -10.98
C VAL A 390 48.04 23.36 -11.06
N ALA A 391 47.83 24.05 -9.94
CA ALA A 391 46.88 25.15 -9.85
C ALA A 391 47.66 26.47 -9.78
N THR A 392 47.40 27.39 -10.70
CA THR A 392 48.02 28.73 -10.69
C THR A 392 46.97 29.79 -10.39
N PRO A 393 47.27 30.80 -9.55
CA PRO A 393 46.36 31.93 -9.36
C PRO A 393 46.07 32.62 -10.69
N ALA A 394 44.82 33.04 -10.90
CA ALA A 394 44.46 33.77 -12.10
C ALA A 394 45.14 35.15 -12.14
N TYR A 395 45.95 35.39 -13.17
CA TYR A 395 46.57 36.68 -13.47
C TYR A 395 45.77 37.33 -14.60
N GLU A 396 45.04 38.41 -14.31
CA GLU A 396 44.16 39.05 -15.31
C GLU A 396 45.00 39.95 -16.25
N THR A 397 45.30 39.45 -17.45
CA THR A 397 45.95 40.20 -18.54
C THR A 397 45.11 40.12 -19.81
N ALA A 398 45.37 40.99 -20.79
CA ALA A 398 44.67 40.96 -22.09
C ALA A 398 44.85 39.63 -22.86
N GLU A 399 45.83 38.82 -22.47
CA GLU A 399 46.14 37.50 -23.01
C GLU A 399 46.40 36.49 -21.86
N SER A 400 46.49 35.20 -22.18
CA SER A 400 46.72 34.13 -21.20
C SER A 400 48.22 34.00 -20.89
N TYR A 401 48.69 34.79 -19.92
CA TYR A 401 50.07 34.71 -19.41
C TYR A 401 50.13 33.98 -18.08
N LEU A 402 51.20 33.21 -17.90
CA LEU A 402 51.65 32.71 -16.61
C LEU A 402 52.92 33.45 -16.23
N GLY A 403 53.05 33.76 -14.94
CA GLY A 403 54.22 34.43 -14.42
C GLY A 403 54.78 33.76 -13.18
N ASP A 404 56.08 33.97 -12.98
CA ASP A 404 56.81 33.56 -11.79
C ASP A 404 57.70 34.72 -11.35
N ILE A 405 57.95 34.80 -10.04
CA ILE A 405 58.65 35.93 -9.41
C ILE A 405 59.70 35.37 -8.47
N GLY A 406 60.89 35.95 -8.53
CA GLY A 406 61.93 35.64 -7.57
C GLY A 406 62.96 36.75 -7.44
N THR A 407 64.02 36.44 -6.73
CA THR A 407 65.15 37.33 -6.50
C THR A 407 66.46 36.64 -6.88
N GLY A 408 67.51 37.42 -7.12
CA GLY A 408 68.84 36.90 -7.37
C GLY A 408 69.92 37.93 -7.04
N THR A 409 71.17 37.47 -7.05
CA THR A 409 72.35 38.30 -6.85
C THR A 409 73.34 37.98 -7.97
N THR A 410 73.84 39.01 -8.66
CA THR A 410 74.89 38.81 -9.66
C THR A 410 76.20 38.42 -9.01
N SER A 411 77.01 37.60 -9.68
CA SER A 411 78.31 37.17 -9.19
C SER A 411 79.33 38.32 -9.10
N VAL A 412 80.56 37.98 -8.73
CA VAL A 412 81.72 38.89 -8.82
C VAL A 412 82.05 39.29 -10.27
N GLU A 413 81.54 38.57 -11.25
CA GLU A 413 81.64 38.87 -12.69
C GLU A 413 80.43 39.67 -13.21
N SER A 414 79.57 40.15 -12.29
CA SER A 414 78.37 40.92 -12.60
C SER A 414 77.34 40.16 -13.46
N GLU A 415 77.25 38.85 -13.30
CA GLU A 415 76.32 37.97 -14.03
C GLU A 415 75.59 37.01 -13.09
N CYS A 416 74.31 36.73 -13.36
CA CYS A 416 73.49 35.72 -12.68
C CYS A 416 72.71 34.91 -13.71
N ILE A 417 72.78 33.58 -13.64
CA ILE A 417 71.93 32.69 -14.42
C ILE A 417 70.74 32.29 -13.54
N VAL A 418 69.54 32.66 -13.97
CA VAL A 418 68.29 32.26 -13.30
C VAL A 418 67.67 31.11 -14.08
N HIS A 419 67.64 29.93 -13.47
CA HIS A 419 66.96 28.77 -14.04
C HIS A 419 65.45 28.91 -13.88
N ILE A 420 64.70 28.64 -14.94
CA ILE A 420 63.24 28.62 -14.93
C ILE A 420 62.79 27.27 -14.36
N ASP A 421 61.83 27.28 -13.44
CA ASP A 421 61.30 26.06 -12.84
C ASP A 421 60.75 25.11 -13.93
N GLU A 422 61.13 23.83 -13.86
CA GLU A 422 60.75 22.85 -14.88
C GLU A 422 59.23 22.64 -14.96
N ILE A 423 58.51 22.74 -13.82
CA ILE A 423 57.04 22.67 -13.77
C ILE A 423 56.45 23.90 -14.44
N PHE A 424 57.05 25.08 -14.24
CA PHE A 424 56.61 26.30 -14.94
C PHE A 424 56.75 26.13 -16.46
N THR A 425 57.83 25.53 -16.95
CA THR A 425 58.01 25.25 -18.39
C THR A 425 57.04 24.20 -18.96
N ASP A 426 56.35 23.41 -18.12
CA ASP A 426 55.31 22.48 -18.57
C ASP A 426 53.97 23.15 -18.86
N ILE A 427 53.75 24.34 -18.29
CA ILE A 427 52.47 25.06 -18.36
C ILE A 427 52.60 26.40 -19.11
N ALA A 428 53.80 26.98 -19.13
CA ALA A 428 54.13 28.23 -19.81
C ALA A 428 55.15 27.99 -20.93
N ASN A 429 54.87 28.55 -22.11
CA ASN A 429 55.68 28.35 -23.30
C ASN A 429 56.88 29.31 -23.31
N THR A 430 58.03 28.83 -22.84
CA THR A 430 59.32 29.56 -22.88
C THR A 430 60.14 29.27 -24.14
N ARG A 431 59.60 28.49 -25.10
CA ARG A 431 60.23 28.19 -26.41
C ARG A 431 59.99 29.28 -27.45
N ILE A 432 58.99 30.13 -27.20
CA ILE A 432 58.71 31.34 -27.96
C ILE A 432 59.18 32.57 -27.19
N GLU A 433 58.97 33.76 -27.75
CA GLU A 433 59.29 34.99 -27.03
C GLU A 433 58.48 35.11 -25.73
N TYR A 434 59.19 35.33 -24.62
CA TYR A 434 58.63 35.60 -23.29
C TYR A 434 59.32 36.82 -22.70
N GLN A 435 58.66 37.52 -21.77
CA GLN A 435 59.20 38.73 -21.16
C GLN A 435 59.81 38.41 -19.80
N VAL A 436 60.92 39.08 -19.48
CA VAL A 436 61.50 39.08 -18.14
C VAL A 436 61.75 40.52 -17.73
N PHE A 437 61.18 40.92 -16.62
CA PHE A 437 61.35 42.23 -16.02
C PHE A 437 62.29 42.10 -14.84
N VAL A 438 63.25 43.02 -14.71
CA VAL A 438 64.20 43.06 -13.60
C VAL A 438 64.13 44.40 -12.90
N SER A 439 64.27 44.38 -11.58
CA SER A 439 64.32 45.59 -10.75
C SER A 439 65.52 45.52 -9.81
N PRO A 440 66.41 46.53 -9.81
CA PRO A 440 67.56 46.55 -8.92
C PRO A 440 67.16 46.86 -7.48
N TYR A 441 67.76 46.14 -6.52
CA TYR A 441 67.63 46.38 -5.08
C TYR A 441 68.89 46.99 -4.45
N CYS A 442 69.85 47.34 -5.29
CA CYS A 442 71.02 48.15 -4.93
C CYS A 442 71.23 49.26 -5.97
N ASP A 443 72.15 50.18 -5.68
CA ASP A 443 72.56 51.21 -6.64
C ASP A 443 73.40 50.57 -7.78
N SER A 444 72.74 49.93 -8.73
CA SER A 444 73.34 49.27 -9.89
C SER A 444 72.34 49.18 -11.04
N ASN A 445 72.80 49.40 -12.28
CA ASN A 445 72.00 49.11 -13.46
C ASN A 445 71.95 47.60 -13.69
N ILE A 446 70.75 47.04 -13.87
CA ILE A 446 70.53 45.62 -14.05
C ILE A 446 69.68 45.40 -15.30
N TRP A 447 70.08 44.44 -16.14
CA TRP A 447 69.39 44.14 -17.39
C TRP A 447 69.44 42.64 -17.72
N ILE A 448 68.52 42.21 -18.58
CA ILE A 448 68.52 40.87 -19.15
C ILE A 448 69.43 40.86 -20.36
N SER A 449 70.49 40.04 -20.33
CA SER A 449 71.38 39.88 -21.48
C SER A 449 70.90 38.79 -22.43
N GLU A 450 70.34 37.70 -21.90
CA GLU A 450 69.87 36.57 -22.72
C GLU A 450 68.61 35.91 -22.14
N ARG A 451 67.73 35.47 -23.04
CA ARG A 451 66.53 34.66 -22.73
C ARG A 451 66.67 33.33 -23.47
N LYS A 452 66.66 32.20 -22.75
CA LYS A 452 66.69 30.84 -23.29
C LYS A 452 65.47 30.06 -22.81
N GLU A 453 65.22 28.88 -23.38
CA GLU A 453 64.06 28.04 -23.02
C GLU A 453 64.01 27.69 -21.52
N LYS A 454 65.15 27.44 -20.89
CA LYS A 454 65.23 26.90 -19.52
C LYS A 454 65.85 27.86 -18.50
N TYR A 455 66.36 29.01 -18.93
CA TYR A 455 67.00 29.99 -18.08
C TYR A 455 67.08 31.34 -18.77
N PHE A 456 67.33 32.39 -18.00
CA PHE A 456 67.69 33.70 -18.51
C PHE A 456 68.93 34.22 -17.75
N ILE A 457 69.66 35.12 -18.40
CA ILE A 457 70.90 35.69 -17.85
C ILE A 457 70.65 37.15 -17.50
N VAL A 458 70.95 37.49 -16.25
CA VAL A 458 70.85 38.84 -15.69
C VAL A 458 72.26 39.39 -15.52
N LYS A 459 72.51 40.60 -16.01
CA LYS A 459 73.78 41.31 -15.84
C LYS A 459 73.60 42.58 -15.05
N SER A 460 74.67 43.01 -14.39
CA SER A 460 74.70 44.22 -13.59
C SER A 460 75.91 45.11 -13.90
N SER A 461 75.80 46.39 -13.58
CA SER A 461 76.92 47.34 -13.72
C SER A 461 77.96 47.22 -12.60
N LYS A 462 77.60 46.59 -11.48
CA LYS A 462 78.45 46.39 -10.29
C LYS A 462 78.36 44.92 -9.83
N PRO A 463 79.46 44.30 -9.38
CA PRO A 463 79.42 42.93 -8.88
C PRO A 463 78.52 42.81 -7.64
N LEU A 464 78.02 41.62 -7.35
CA LEU A 464 77.21 41.34 -6.14
C LEU A 464 75.95 42.23 -6.03
N SER A 465 75.37 42.64 -7.16
CA SER A 465 74.13 43.41 -7.20
C SER A 465 72.91 42.52 -6.97
N GLU A 466 72.06 42.91 -6.02
CA GLU A 466 70.77 42.25 -5.73
C GLU A 466 69.66 42.77 -6.65
N PHE A 467 68.77 41.87 -7.06
CA PHE A 467 67.64 42.20 -7.92
C PHE A 467 66.42 41.29 -7.68
N ALA A 468 65.26 41.80 -8.05
CA ALA A 468 64.06 41.01 -8.29
C ALA A 468 63.86 40.76 -9.79
N TRP A 469 63.24 39.64 -10.13
CA TRP A 469 62.85 39.29 -11.49
C TRP A 469 61.39 38.83 -11.53
N GLU A 470 60.71 39.14 -12.62
CA GLU A 470 59.39 38.59 -12.97
C GLU A 470 59.44 38.08 -14.41
N ILE A 471 59.13 36.81 -14.60
CA ILE A 471 58.94 36.22 -15.94
C ILE A 471 57.45 36.25 -16.30
N LYS A 472 57.13 36.56 -17.55
CA LYS A 472 55.79 36.42 -18.13
C LYS A 472 55.89 35.65 -19.45
N ALA A 473 55.32 34.45 -19.49
CA ALA A 473 55.31 33.58 -20.67
C ALA A 473 53.87 33.17 -21.01
N LYS A 474 53.57 32.96 -22.30
CA LYS A 474 52.21 32.56 -22.72
C LYS A 474 51.89 31.15 -22.24
N ARG A 475 50.65 30.92 -21.82
CA ARG A 475 50.18 29.58 -21.47
C ARG A 475 50.24 28.66 -22.69
N ILE A 476 50.73 27.43 -22.49
CA ILE A 476 50.78 26.42 -23.55
C ILE A 476 49.36 26.11 -24.06
N GLY A 477 49.17 26.14 -25.38
CA GLY A 477 47.89 25.94 -26.08
C GLY A 477 47.08 27.20 -26.32
N TYR A 478 47.47 28.33 -25.72
CA TYR A 478 46.79 29.63 -25.79
C TYR A 478 47.70 30.70 -26.42
N GLU A 479 48.77 30.31 -27.12
CA GLU A 479 49.81 31.23 -27.59
C GLU A 479 49.32 32.24 -28.63
N LYS A 480 48.22 31.92 -29.32
CA LYS A 480 47.62 32.76 -30.37
C LYS A 480 46.44 33.61 -29.89
N ASP A 481 46.03 33.46 -28.64
CA ASP A 481 44.88 34.20 -28.12
C ASP A 481 45.24 35.67 -27.88
N ARG A 482 44.36 36.56 -28.37
CA ARG A 482 44.42 37.99 -28.10
C ARG A 482 43.04 38.60 -28.28
N LEU A 483 42.46 39.10 -27.18
CA LEU A 483 41.16 39.79 -27.19
C LEU A 483 40.10 39.04 -28.02
N ASN A 484 39.98 37.73 -27.82
CA ASN A 484 39.07 36.89 -28.59
C ASN A 484 37.62 37.35 -28.38
N VAL A 485 37.00 37.86 -29.44
CA VAL A 485 35.59 38.29 -29.45
C VAL A 485 34.71 37.06 -29.25
N GLN A 486 33.75 37.14 -28.33
CA GLN A 486 32.77 36.08 -28.11
C GLN A 486 31.65 36.24 -29.14
N GLU A 487 31.60 35.36 -30.14
CA GLU A 487 30.63 35.43 -31.25
C GLU A 487 29.18 35.09 -30.81
N ASP A 488 29.03 34.43 -29.67
CA ASP A 488 27.74 34.00 -29.11
C ASP A 488 27.08 35.06 -28.20
N ILE A 489 27.73 36.21 -27.99
CA ILE A 489 27.24 37.28 -27.12
C ILE A 489 27.20 38.61 -27.88
N ASP A 490 25.99 39.16 -28.01
CA ASP A 490 25.73 40.44 -28.65
C ASP A 490 25.95 41.64 -27.68
N ASN A 491 26.57 42.69 -28.21
CA ASN A 491 26.82 43.95 -27.51
C ASN A 491 25.54 44.67 -27.05
N GLU A 492 24.42 44.59 -27.79
CA GLU A 492 23.15 45.17 -27.34
C GLU A 492 22.57 44.43 -26.12
N GLY A 493 22.61 43.10 -26.14
CA GLY A 493 22.22 42.25 -25.02
C GLY A 493 22.97 42.58 -23.72
N ILE A 494 24.31 42.74 -23.81
CA ILE A 494 25.14 43.13 -22.65
C ILE A 494 24.81 44.55 -22.17
N LYS A 495 24.66 45.52 -23.07
CA LYS A 495 24.36 46.91 -22.68
C LYS A 495 23.07 47.02 -21.85
N ARG A 496 22.05 46.22 -22.18
CA ARG A 496 20.78 46.17 -21.43
C ARG A 496 20.94 45.61 -20.01
N LEU A 497 21.89 44.69 -19.78
CA LEU A 497 22.17 44.08 -18.47
C LEU A 497 22.94 45.03 -17.53
N TYR A 498 23.93 45.76 -18.04
CA TYR A 498 24.85 46.57 -17.21
C TYR A 498 24.51 48.06 -17.17
N CYS A 499 23.71 48.57 -18.12
CA CYS A 499 23.30 49.97 -18.17
C CYS A 499 21.82 50.11 -18.56
N PRO A 500 20.88 49.80 -17.63
CA PRO A 500 19.45 49.94 -17.91
C PRO A 500 19.04 51.36 -18.33
N SER A 501 19.78 52.38 -17.89
CA SER A 501 19.56 53.80 -18.22
C SER A 501 19.96 54.19 -19.65
N ILE A 502 20.72 53.35 -20.37
CA ILE A 502 21.19 53.62 -21.75
C ILE A 502 20.43 52.75 -22.77
N ALA A 503 19.65 51.76 -22.31
CA ALA A 503 18.91 50.84 -23.19
C ALA A 503 17.89 51.51 -24.13
N ASN A 504 17.49 52.76 -23.84
CA ASN A 504 16.60 53.58 -24.68
C ASN A 504 17.33 54.74 -25.39
N PHE A 505 18.66 54.79 -25.35
CA PHE A 505 19.42 55.82 -26.05
C PHE A 505 19.69 55.37 -27.49
N GLU A 506 18.81 55.75 -28.42
CA GLU A 506 19.09 55.66 -29.85
C GLU A 506 20.26 56.60 -30.17
N LEU A 507 21.40 56.02 -30.57
CA LEU A 507 22.49 56.80 -31.16
C LEU A 507 21.99 57.43 -32.46
N PRO A 508 22.26 58.72 -32.74
CA PRO A 508 21.99 59.30 -34.05
C PRO A 508 22.73 58.46 -35.08
N LYS A 509 21.98 57.89 -36.03
CA LYS A 509 22.56 57.33 -37.25
C LYS A 509 23.12 58.50 -38.03
N ASP A 510 24.38 58.84 -37.80
CA ASP A 510 25.30 59.37 -38.82
C ASP A 510 26.73 59.44 -38.23
N GLU A 511 27.67 58.90 -39.02
CA GLU A 511 29.13 59.08 -39.00
C GLU A 511 29.97 58.58 -37.81
N TRP A 512 30.24 57.26 -37.75
CA TRP A 512 31.56 56.77 -37.33
C TRP A 512 32.00 55.62 -38.26
N SER A 513 32.65 55.95 -39.38
CA SER A 513 33.41 55.00 -40.19
C SER A 513 34.77 54.74 -39.52
N VAL A 514 35.13 53.47 -39.35
CA VAL A 514 36.40 53.00 -38.76
C VAL A 514 37.55 53.12 -39.77
N GLU A 515 37.64 54.25 -40.47
CA GLU A 515 38.78 54.64 -41.28
C GLU A 515 39.25 55.99 -40.75
N ASN A 516 40.49 56.03 -40.24
CA ASN A 516 41.19 57.13 -39.57
C ASN A 516 41.13 57.11 -38.03
N ILE A 517 41.90 56.21 -37.44
CA ILE A 517 42.56 56.45 -36.15
C ILE A 517 44.07 56.35 -36.42
N GLU A 518 44.67 57.46 -36.84
CA GLU A 518 46.06 57.80 -36.53
C GLU A 518 45.97 59.00 -35.57
N ASP A 519 46.10 58.72 -34.27
CA ASP A 519 46.83 59.49 -33.24
C ASP A 519 46.72 58.79 -31.88
#